data_AF-A0A9P5X7E3-F1
#
_entry.id   AF-A0A9P5X7E3-F1
#
_cell.length_a   1.000
_cell.length_b   1.000
_cell.length_c   1.000
_cell.angle_alpha   90.00
_cell.angle_beta   90.00
_cell.angle_gamma   90.00
#
_symmetry.space_group_name_H-M   'P 1'
#
loop_
_entity.id
_entity.type
_entity.pdbx_description
1 polymer ?
#
loop_
_entity_poly.entity_id
_entity_poly.type
_entity_poly.pdbx_seq_one_letter_code
_entity_poly.pdbx_strand_id
1 'polypeptide(L)'
;MTRTTPYGTGTYIRVIMGITKGNLPVRPEGGSRPGVDQIDDVMWDLMQSCWAREPKDRPTCEQILQRPEFTALANERKDEDEDRMLEEKWQFQHAMSQAEEEHTDLARVEEILEELKKL
;
A
#
# COMPACT_ATOMS: atom_id res chain seq x y z
N MET A 1 -15.96 8.03 -6.61
CA MET A 1 -15.29 8.22 -7.91
C MET A 1 -16.36 8.46 -8.97
N THR A 2 -16.25 9.49 -9.80
CA THR A 2 -17.35 9.98 -10.68
C THR A 2 -17.74 9.03 -11.82
N ARG A 3 -17.00 7.93 -12.02
CA ARG A 3 -17.24 6.91 -13.07
C ARG A 3 -17.32 7.49 -14.48
N THR A 4 -16.75 8.67 -14.69
CA THR A 4 -16.68 9.39 -15.96
C THR A 4 -15.27 9.90 -16.19
N THR A 5 -14.88 10.09 -17.45
CA THR A 5 -13.56 10.62 -17.79
C THR A 5 -13.47 12.11 -17.42
N PRO A 6 -12.34 12.56 -16.83
CA PRO A 6 -12.19 13.97 -16.41
C PRO A 6 -12.33 14.99 -17.56
N TYR A 7 -11.91 14.61 -18.77
CA TYR A 7 -11.97 15.48 -19.97
C TYR A 7 -13.16 15.16 -20.90
N GLY A 8 -14.20 14.49 -20.39
CA GLY A 8 -15.44 14.21 -21.12
C GLY A 8 -15.25 13.34 -22.37
N THR A 9 -16.17 13.49 -23.34
CA THR A 9 -16.28 12.67 -24.57
C THR A 9 -15.62 13.31 -25.81
N GLY A 10 -14.53 14.05 -25.61
CA GLY A 10 -13.74 14.62 -26.72
C GLY A 10 -12.90 13.58 -27.46
N THR A 11 -12.55 13.84 -28.71
CA THR A 11 -11.49 13.09 -29.39
C THR A 11 -10.16 13.29 -28.65
N TYR A 12 -9.29 12.26 -28.65
CA TYR A 12 -8.00 12.32 -27.95
C TYR A 12 -7.18 13.58 -28.30
N ILE A 13 -7.21 14.02 -29.56
CA ILE A 13 -6.49 15.22 -29.99
C ILE A 13 -6.98 16.50 -29.29
N ARG A 14 -8.28 16.63 -29.02
CA ARG A 14 -8.84 17.77 -28.28
C ARG A 14 -8.39 17.77 -26.84
N VAL A 15 -8.33 16.58 -26.22
CA VAL A 15 -7.83 16.42 -24.85
C VAL A 15 -6.36 16.80 -24.76
N ILE A 16 -5.52 16.29 -25.66
CA ILE A 16 -4.08 16.62 -25.71
C ILE A 16 -3.86 18.13 -25.88
N MET A 17 -4.59 18.77 -26.80
CA MET A 17 -4.52 20.21 -26.99
C MET A 17 -4.95 20.99 -25.75
N GLY A 18 -6.00 20.56 -25.06
CA GLY A 18 -6.46 21.17 -23.80
C GLY A 18 -5.41 21.09 -22.70
N ILE A 19 -4.85 19.90 -22.46
CA ILE A 19 -3.79 19.68 -21.47
C ILE A 19 -2.55 20.53 -21.80
N THR A 20 -2.15 20.57 -23.07
CA THR A 20 -1.00 21.37 -23.52
C THR A 20 -1.21 22.85 -23.21
N LYS A 21 -2.43 23.36 -23.38
CA LYS A 21 -2.83 24.73 -23.03
C LYS A 21 -2.98 25.00 -21.52
N GLY A 22 -2.92 23.96 -20.69
CA GLY A 22 -3.08 24.08 -19.24
C GLY A 22 -4.52 24.02 -18.76
N ASN A 23 -5.45 23.57 -19.61
CA ASN A 23 -6.84 23.38 -19.19
C ASN A 23 -6.92 22.15 -18.28
N LEU A 24 -7.50 22.34 -17.09
CA LEU A 24 -7.81 21.27 -16.16
C LEU A 24 -9.24 20.74 -16.37
N PRO A 25 -9.55 19.54 -15.88
CA PRO A 25 -10.92 19.04 -15.82
C PRO A 25 -11.83 20.00 -15.07
N VAL A 26 -13.08 20.11 -15.51
CA VAL A 26 -14.11 20.84 -14.77
C VAL A 26 -14.52 20.00 -13.56
N ARG A 27 -14.69 20.62 -12.39
CA ARG A 27 -15.22 19.92 -11.22
C ARG A 27 -16.60 19.38 -11.56
N PRO A 28 -16.85 18.08 -11.41
CA PRO A 28 -18.17 17.54 -11.62
C PRO A 28 -19.07 18.04 -10.51
N GLU A 29 -19.87 19.06 -10.80
CA GLU A 29 -21.03 19.41 -9.98
C GLU A 29 -21.98 18.21 -10.03
N GLY A 30 -22.38 17.71 -8.84
CA GLY A 30 -23.11 16.45 -8.68
C GLY A 30 -24.11 16.20 -9.82
N GLY A 31 -23.81 15.18 -10.64
CA GLY A 31 -24.51 14.98 -11.89
C GLY A 31 -26.00 14.69 -11.69
N SER A 32 -26.81 15.00 -12.70
CA SER A 32 -28.27 14.81 -12.79
C SER A 32 -28.78 13.37 -12.62
N ARG A 33 -27.95 12.45 -12.12
CA ARG A 33 -28.27 11.05 -11.81
C ARG A 33 -28.10 10.81 -10.31
N PRO A 34 -29.13 10.31 -9.61
CA PRO A 34 -29.00 9.87 -8.23
C PRO A 34 -27.85 8.85 -8.11
N GLY A 35 -26.87 9.12 -7.24
CA GLY A 35 -25.73 8.22 -7.01
C GLY A 35 -24.51 8.39 -7.93
N VAL A 36 -24.39 9.51 -8.65
CA VAL A 36 -23.11 9.90 -9.27
C VAL A 36 -22.37 10.81 -8.31
N ASP A 37 -21.30 10.25 -7.76
CA ASP A 37 -20.54 10.75 -6.61
C ASP A 37 -20.10 12.20 -6.77
N GLN A 38 -20.62 13.08 -5.91
CA GLN A 38 -19.95 14.34 -5.62
C GLN A 38 -18.53 14.02 -5.14
N ILE A 39 -17.55 14.68 -5.75
CA ILE A 39 -16.19 14.69 -5.23
C ILE A 39 -16.19 15.72 -4.10
N ASP A 40 -15.89 15.29 -2.88
CA ASP A 40 -15.73 16.21 -1.75
C ASP A 40 -14.59 17.20 -1.99
N ASP A 41 -14.55 18.27 -1.19
CA ASP A 41 -13.56 19.34 -1.35
C ASP A 41 -12.13 18.82 -1.15
N VAL A 42 -11.93 17.91 -0.20
CA VAL A 42 -10.62 17.33 0.13
C VAL A 42 -10.03 16.60 -1.08
N MET A 43 -10.81 15.73 -1.70
CA MET A 43 -10.38 14.94 -2.86
C MET A 43 -10.20 15.86 -4.09
N TRP A 44 -11.06 16.87 -4.24
CA TRP A 44 -10.90 17.85 -5.31
C TRP A 44 -9.59 18.65 -5.17
N ASP A 45 -9.28 19.13 -3.98
CA ASP A 45 -8.06 19.87 -3.68
C ASP A 45 -6.80 19.02 -3.83
N LEU A 46 -6.87 17.73 -3.45
CA LEU A 46 -5.80 16.79 -3.76
C LEU A 46 -5.56 16.72 -5.27
N MET A 47 -6.60 16.50 -6.08
CA MET A 47 -6.45 16.41 -7.53
C MET A 47 -5.88 17.70 -8.14
N GLN A 48 -6.34 18.87 -7.69
CA GLN A 48 -5.79 20.16 -8.12
C GLN A 48 -4.28 20.26 -7.85
N SER A 49 -3.84 19.82 -6.67
CA SER A 49 -2.40 19.79 -6.34
C SER A 49 -1.60 18.80 -7.20
N CYS A 50 -2.17 17.62 -7.49
CA CYS A 50 -1.57 16.63 -8.37
C CYS A 50 -1.50 17.09 -9.84
N TRP A 51 -2.39 17.99 -10.25
CA TRP A 51 -2.44 18.56 -11.60
C TRP A 51 -1.65 19.86 -11.76
N ALA A 52 -0.74 20.19 -10.83
CA ALA A 52 0.13 21.34 -10.98
C ALA A 52 0.87 21.32 -12.34
N ARG A 53 0.91 22.48 -13.01
CA ARG A 53 1.49 22.64 -14.34
C ARG A 53 2.95 22.22 -14.35
N GLU A 54 3.71 22.77 -13.42
CA GLU A 54 5.12 22.47 -13.24
C GLU A 54 5.26 21.13 -12.49
N PRO A 55 6.00 20.14 -13.03
CA PRO A 55 6.13 18.84 -12.40
C PRO A 55 6.68 18.88 -10.97
N LYS A 56 7.58 19.83 -10.69
CA LYS A 56 8.19 20.03 -9.36
C LYS A 56 7.21 20.52 -8.28
N ASP A 57 6.08 21.09 -8.68
CA ASP A 57 5.05 21.62 -7.77
C ASP A 57 4.01 20.53 -7.41
N ARG A 58 4.08 19.36 -8.07
CA ARG A 58 3.21 18.23 -7.76
C ARG A 58 3.73 17.52 -6.49
N PRO A 59 2.85 17.15 -5.56
CA PRO A 59 3.26 16.39 -4.40
C PRO A 59 3.74 14.99 -4.83
N THR A 60 4.73 14.47 -4.12
CA THR A 60 5.12 13.06 -4.24
C THR A 60 4.04 12.17 -3.61
N CYS A 61 4.00 10.89 -3.99
CA CYS A 61 3.09 9.94 -3.35
C CYS A 61 3.29 9.87 -1.83
N GLU A 62 4.53 9.96 -1.36
CA GLU A 62 4.85 9.99 0.07
C GLU A 62 4.25 11.22 0.76
N GLN A 63 4.37 12.41 0.15
CA GLN A 63 3.76 13.63 0.67
C GLN A 63 2.22 13.56 0.70
N ILE A 64 1.60 12.85 -0.24
CA ILE A 64 0.15 12.63 -0.23
C ILE A 64 -0.25 11.72 0.94
N LEU A 65 0.48 10.62 1.16
CA LEU A 65 0.21 9.67 2.25
C LEU A 65 0.37 10.29 3.65
N GLN A 66 1.20 11.34 3.76
CA GLN A 66 1.39 12.07 5.02
C GLN A 66 0.31 13.12 5.30
N ARG A 67 -0.61 13.39 4.36
CA ARG A 67 -1.67 14.38 4.63
C ARG A 67 -2.69 13.83 5.64
N PRO A 68 -3.25 14.68 6.52
CA PRO A 68 -4.16 14.25 7.59
C PRO A 68 -5.36 13.43 7.12
N GLU A 69 -5.80 13.64 5.88
CA GLU A 69 -6.95 12.95 5.30
C GLU A 69 -6.61 11.51 4.86
N PHE A 70 -5.31 11.19 4.72
CA PHE A 70 -4.80 9.86 4.36
C PHE A 70 -4.00 9.19 5.48
N THR A 71 -3.69 9.90 6.57
CA THR A 71 -2.89 9.33 7.68
C THR A 71 -3.54 8.12 8.35
N ALA A 72 -4.88 8.06 8.41
CA ALA A 72 -5.58 6.89 8.93
C ALA A 72 -5.26 5.62 8.12
N LEU A 73 -5.30 5.73 6.79
CA LEU A 73 -4.96 4.63 5.86
C LEU A 73 -3.47 4.27 5.91
N ALA A 74 -2.61 5.25 6.17
CA ALA A 74 -1.17 5.02 6.29
C ALA A 74 -0.80 4.33 7.60
N ASN A 75 -1.54 4.58 8.69
CA ASN A 75 -1.32 3.95 9.99
C ASN A 75 -1.85 2.50 10.01
N GLU A 76 -3.05 2.26 9.46
CA GLU A 76 -3.62 0.90 9.36
C GLU A 76 -2.64 -0.09 8.71
N ARG A 77 -1.97 0.31 7.63
CA ARG A 77 -0.95 -0.53 6.97
C ARG A 77 0.27 -0.82 7.84
N LYS A 78 0.71 0.15 8.64
CA LYS A 78 1.87 -0.03 9.52
C LYS A 78 1.54 -0.98 10.66
N ASP A 79 0.35 -0.82 11.25
CA ASP A 79 -0.13 -1.69 12.31
C ASP A 79 -0.24 -3.14 11.80
N GLU A 80 -0.79 -3.35 10.59
CA GLU A 80 -0.85 -4.68 9.95
C GLU A 80 0.53 -5.29 9.68
N ASP A 81 1.50 -4.49 9.19
CA ASP A 81 2.86 -4.97 8.93
C ASP A 81 3.61 -5.31 10.23
N GLU A 82 3.40 -4.54 11.31
CA GLU A 82 3.94 -4.81 12.64
C GLU A 82 3.33 -6.07 13.25
N ASP A 83 2.00 -6.23 13.18
CA ASP A 83 1.29 -7.42 13.66
C ASP A 83 1.76 -8.68 12.93
N ARG A 84 1.92 -8.63 11.60
CA ARG A 84 2.47 -9.75 10.83
C ARG A 84 3.89 -10.10 11.29
N MET A 85 4.74 -9.10 11.50
CA MET A 85 6.11 -9.31 11.96
C MET A 85 6.15 -9.92 13.36
N LEU A 86 5.26 -9.50 14.26
CA LEU A 86 5.15 -10.03 15.62
C LEU A 86 4.70 -11.49 15.62
N GLU A 87 3.72 -11.83 14.77
CA GLU A 87 3.25 -13.21 14.61
C GLU A 87 4.37 -14.10 14.08
N GLU A 88 5.07 -13.69 13.02
CA GLU A 88 6.21 -14.44 12.47
C GLU A 88 7.32 -14.65 13.51
N LYS A 89 7.62 -13.63 14.31
CA LYS A 89 8.60 -13.74 15.40
C LYS A 89 8.15 -14.72 16.47
N TRP A 90 6.87 -14.66 16.87
CA TRP A 90 6.31 -15.56 17.87
C TRP A 90 6.35 -17.02 17.38
N GLN A 91 5.95 -17.27 16.14
CA GLN A 91 6.01 -18.58 15.49
C GLN A 91 7.43 -19.15 15.49
N PHE A 92 8.42 -18.33 15.12
CA PHE A 92 9.82 -18.72 15.15
C PHE A 92 10.27 -19.09 16.57
N GLN A 93 9.97 -18.25 17.56
CA GLN A 93 10.35 -18.51 18.96
C GLN A 93 9.67 -19.77 19.50
N HIS A 94 8.40 -19.98 19.19
CA HIS A 94 7.67 -21.17 19.60
C HIS A 94 8.26 -22.44 18.98
N ALA A 95 8.54 -22.43 17.66
CA ALA A 95 9.19 -23.54 16.98
C ALA A 95 10.58 -23.86 17.56
N MET A 96 11.37 -22.83 17.89
CA MET A 96 12.69 -23.01 18.52
C MET A 96 12.58 -23.60 19.93
N SER A 97 11.60 -23.16 20.73
CA SER A 97 11.37 -23.72 22.07
C SER A 97 10.92 -25.19 22.03
N GLN A 98 10.10 -25.57 21.05
CA GLN A 98 9.68 -26.96 20.85
C GLN A 98 10.82 -27.85 20.34
N ALA A 99 11.68 -27.33 19.46
CA ALA A 99 12.88 -28.04 19.01
C ALA A 99 13.91 -28.25 20.15
N GLU A 100 13.89 -27.39 21.18
CA GLU A 100 14.71 -27.54 22.38
C GLU A 100 14.18 -28.65 23.31
N GLU A 101 12.86 -28.94 23.27
CA GLU A 101 12.24 -30.06 23.98
C GLU A 101 12.40 -31.42 23.28
N GLU A 102 12.71 -31.47 21.98
CA GLU A 102 13.23 -32.67 21.31
C GLU A 102 14.68 -32.93 21.78
N HIS A 103 14.80 -33.47 23.00
CA HIS A 103 16.08 -33.84 23.57
C HIS A 103 16.72 -34.94 22.72
N THR A 104 17.77 -34.58 21.97
CA THR A 104 18.59 -35.57 21.27
C THR A 104 19.28 -36.43 22.32
N ASP A 105 18.96 -37.73 22.35
CA ASP A 105 19.56 -38.68 23.28
C ASP A 105 21.05 -38.87 22.95
N LEU A 106 21.89 -38.08 23.64
CA LEU A 106 23.33 -38.08 23.44
C LEU A 106 23.97 -39.43 23.79
N ALA A 107 23.37 -40.21 24.71
CA ALA A 107 23.87 -41.54 25.04
C ALA A 107 23.66 -42.50 23.87
N ARG A 108 22.52 -42.40 23.18
CA ARG A 108 22.27 -43.16 21.96
C ARG A 108 23.20 -42.75 20.81
N VAL A 109 23.53 -41.46 20.70
CA VAL A 109 24.50 -40.95 19.71
C VAL A 109 25.90 -41.50 19.97
N GLU A 110 26.36 -41.52 21.23
CA GLU A 110 27.66 -42.07 21.60
C GLU A 110 27.76 -43.58 21.31
N GLU A 111 26.70 -44.34 21.58
CA GLU A 111 26.65 -45.78 21.29
C GLU A 111 26.84 -46.07 19.80
N ILE A 112 26.15 -45.33 18.93
CA ILE A 112 26.27 -45.45 17.47
C ILE A 112 27.70 -45.11 17.01
N LEU A 113 28.30 -44.06 17.58
CA LEU A 113 29.67 -43.65 17.23
C LEU A 113 30.71 -44.71 17.64
N GLU A 114 30.52 -45.39 18.76
CA GLU A 114 31.39 -46.49 19.19
C GLU A 114 31.21 -47.76 18.35
N GLU A 115 30.00 -48.03 17.83
CA GLU A 115 29.79 -49.13 16.87
C GLU A 115 30.51 -48.86 15.53
N LEU A 116 30.48 -47.62 15.04
CA LEU A 116 31.15 -47.26 13.79
C LEU A 116 32.68 -47.27 13.90
N LYS A 117 33.25 -47.05 15.09
CA LYS A 117 34.70 -47.15 15.33
C LYS A 117 35.23 -48.60 15.32
N LYS A 118 34.34 -49.60 15.37
CA LYS A 118 34.71 -51.03 15.38
C LYS A 118 34.70 -51.66 13.98
N LEU A 119 34.28 -50.92 12.96
CA LEU A 119 34.39 -51.26 11.53
C LEU A 119 35.73 -50.78 10.97
#